data_AF-A0A327ZQU4-F1
#
_entry.id   AF-A0A327ZQU4-F1
#
_cell.length_a   1.000
_cell.length_b   1.000
_cell.length_c   1.000
_cell.angle_alpha   90.00
_cell.angle_beta   90.00
_cell.angle_gamma   90.00
#
_symmetry.space_group_name_H-M   'P 1'
#
loop_
_entity.id
_entity.type
_entity.pdbx_description
1 polymer ?
#
loop_
_entity_poly.entity_id
_entity_poly.type
_entity_poly.pdbx_seq_one_letter_code
_entity_poly.pdbx_strand_id
1 'polypeptide(L)'
;MRATILLIAVVLLGLMAGLFYAYAGSVMPGLRRADDRTVVDAMQKINIAIQNPLFLLIFLGALVATGVAAVQHDFEPALIAAFLLYAATLLITFALNIPLNNRLAAGDLADASAVREAFLEPWIRWNTVRTVTSVAAFLAGVWALHQQ
;
A
#
# COMPACT_ATOMS: atom_id res chain seq x y z
N MET A 1 -11.41 25.26 4.09
CA MET A 1 -11.51 24.21 3.04
C MET A 1 -10.13 23.70 2.61
N ARG A 2 -9.17 24.57 2.26
CA ARG A 2 -7.79 24.18 1.87
C ARG A 2 -7.03 23.35 2.93
N ALA A 3 -7.10 23.76 4.19
CA ALA A 3 -6.47 23.00 5.29
C ALA A 3 -7.17 21.65 5.55
N THR A 4 -8.50 21.58 5.38
CA THR A 4 -9.30 20.37 5.61
C THR A 4 -8.94 19.27 4.63
N ILE A 5 -8.82 19.58 3.33
CA ILE A 5 -8.47 18.56 2.33
C ILE A 5 -7.04 18.05 2.51
N LEU A 6 -6.11 18.93 2.90
CA LEU A 6 -4.75 18.55 3.20
C LEU A 6 -4.68 17.62 4.42
N LEU A 7 -5.41 17.93 5.49
CA LEU A 7 -5.51 17.05 6.65
C LEU A 7 -6.06 15.67 6.25
N ILE A 8 -7.13 15.63 5.45
CA ILE A 8 -7.69 14.36 4.94
C ILE A 8 -6.64 13.60 4.13
N ALA A 9 -5.93 14.26 3.22
CA ALA A 9 -4.87 13.64 2.42
C ALA A 9 -3.78 13.01 3.30
N VAL A 10 -3.29 13.74 4.31
CA VAL A 10 -2.27 13.27 5.26
C VAL A 10 -2.76 12.05 6.04
N VAL A 11 -4.00 12.07 6.54
CA VAL A 11 -4.59 10.93 7.26
C VAL A 11 -4.69 9.69 6.36
N LEU A 12 -5.16 9.84 5.12
CA LEU A 12 -5.29 8.72 4.18
C LEU A 12 -3.92 8.15 3.77
N LEU A 13 -2.94 9.02 3.49
CA LEU A 13 -1.56 8.62 3.23
C LEU A 13 -0.96 7.87 4.44
N GLY A 14 -1.21 8.35 5.65
CA GLY A 14 -0.74 7.71 6.89
C GLY A 14 -1.35 6.32 7.11
N LEU A 15 -2.65 6.16 6.88
CA LEU A 15 -3.32 4.84 6.94
C LEU A 15 -2.70 3.85 5.95
N MET A 16 -2.41 4.29 4.73
CA MET A 16 -1.81 3.45 3.70
C MET A 16 -0.34 3.12 3.97
N ALA A 17 0.45 4.11 4.40
CA ALA A 17 1.83 3.90 4.83
C ALA A 17 1.90 2.90 5.99
N GLY A 18 1.03 3.08 6.99
CA GLY A 18 0.89 2.16 8.13
C GLY A 18 0.51 0.75 7.70
N LEU A 19 -0.43 0.59 6.77
CA LEU A 19 -0.83 -0.70 6.22
C LEU A 19 0.35 -1.42 5.56
N PHE A 20 1.06 -0.77 4.63
CA PHE A 20 2.19 -1.40 3.94
C PHE A 20 3.33 -1.73 4.90
N TYR A 21 3.63 -0.82 5.84
CA TYR A 21 4.62 -1.04 6.89
C TYR A 21 4.25 -2.20 7.80
N ALA A 22 2.98 -2.34 8.20
CA ALA A 22 2.54 -3.47 9.02
C ALA A 22 2.84 -4.80 8.35
N TYR A 23 2.66 -4.90 7.02
CA TYR A 23 3.03 -6.10 6.27
C TYR A 23 4.54 -6.33 6.20
N ALA A 24 5.32 -5.28 5.97
CA ALA A 24 6.78 -5.37 5.90
C ALA A 24 7.41 -5.72 7.25
N GLY A 25 6.94 -5.10 8.33
CA GLY A 25 7.54 -5.17 9.67
C GLY A 25 6.99 -6.28 10.56
N SER A 26 5.77 -6.76 10.34
CA SER A 26 5.13 -7.74 11.24
C SER A 26 4.46 -8.91 10.50
N VAL A 27 3.51 -8.66 9.61
CA VAL A 27 2.67 -9.74 9.02
C VAL A 27 3.52 -10.71 8.20
N MET A 28 4.29 -10.24 7.22
CA MET A 28 5.09 -11.14 6.39
C MET A 28 6.26 -11.79 7.14
N PRO A 29 6.99 -11.10 8.04
CA PRO A 29 7.94 -11.76 8.93
C PRO A 29 7.31 -12.85 9.81
N GLY A 30 6.09 -12.62 10.31
CA GLY A 30 5.34 -13.62 11.07
C GLY A 30 4.97 -14.83 10.22
N LEU A 31 4.33 -14.58 9.06
CA LEU A 31 3.92 -15.63 8.12
C LEU A 31 5.12 -16.43 7.59
N ARG A 32 6.27 -15.80 7.34
CA ARG A 32 7.48 -16.52 6.90
C ARG A 32 7.90 -17.64 7.88
N ARG A 33 7.54 -17.55 9.16
CA ARG A 33 7.83 -18.58 10.17
C ARG A 33 6.80 -19.71 10.24
N ALA A 34 5.66 -19.56 9.56
CA ALA A 34 4.64 -20.60 9.47
C ALA A 34 4.99 -21.63 8.37
N ASP A 35 4.30 -22.77 8.40
CA ASP A 35 4.35 -23.78 7.33
C ASP A 35 3.72 -23.26 6.03
N ASP A 36 4.05 -23.91 4.91
CA ASP A 36 3.69 -23.42 3.58
C ASP A 36 2.19 -23.30 3.36
N ARG A 37 1.42 -24.29 3.85
CA ARG A 37 -0.03 -24.31 3.70
C ARG A 37 -0.64 -23.14 4.47
N THR A 38 -0.19 -22.89 5.69
CA THR A 38 -0.64 -21.75 6.50
C THR A 38 -0.35 -20.41 5.81
N VAL A 39 0.84 -20.23 5.21
CA VAL A 39 1.19 -18.99 4.50
C VAL A 39 0.26 -18.75 3.32
N VAL A 40 0.07 -19.76 2.46
CA VAL A 40 -0.74 -19.66 1.25
C VAL A 40 -2.21 -19.41 1.60
N ASP A 41 -2.78 -20.24 2.48
CA ASP A 41 -4.18 -20.12 2.90
C ASP A 41 -4.47 -18.77 3.57
N ALA A 42 -3.60 -18.31 4.48
CA ALA A 42 -3.76 -17.02 5.13
C ALA A 42 -3.71 -15.86 4.13
N MET A 43 -2.72 -15.86 3.23
CA MET A 43 -2.58 -14.77 2.25
C MET A 43 -3.71 -14.76 1.21
N GLN A 44 -4.22 -15.92 0.80
CA GLN A 44 -5.42 -16.00 -0.05
C GLN A 44 -6.64 -15.37 0.63
N LYS A 45 -6.91 -15.74 1.89
CA LYS A 45 -8.04 -15.20 2.67
C LYS A 45 -7.89 -13.69 2.92
N ILE A 46 -6.70 -13.25 3.26
CA ILE A 46 -6.37 -11.82 3.46
C ILE A 46 -6.60 -11.02 2.16
N ASN A 47 -6.17 -11.54 1.01
CA ASN A 47 -6.35 -10.87 -0.28
C ASN A 47 -7.83 -10.73 -0.67
N ILE A 48 -8.69 -11.62 -0.20
CA ILE A 48 -10.14 -11.49 -0.36
C ILE A 48 -10.69 -10.44 0.60
N ALA A 49 -10.32 -10.51 1.88
CA ALA A 49 -10.85 -9.63 2.93
C ALA A 49 -10.52 -8.13 2.70
N ILE A 50 -9.34 -7.83 2.14
CA ILE A 50 -8.93 -6.45 1.85
C ILE A 50 -9.73 -5.80 0.70
N GLN A 51 -10.37 -6.59 -0.15
CA GLN A 51 -11.18 -6.09 -1.26
C GLN A 51 -12.58 -5.66 -0.79
N ASN A 52 -12.62 -4.57 -0.02
CA ASN A 52 -13.86 -4.00 0.49
C ASN A 52 -13.97 -2.49 0.14
N PRO A 53 -15.19 -1.92 0.15
CA PRO A 53 -15.40 -0.52 -0.25
C PRO A 53 -14.63 0.51 0.58
N LEU A 54 -14.46 0.27 1.87
CA LEU A 54 -13.73 1.18 2.75
C LEU A 54 -12.23 1.21 2.42
N PHE A 55 -11.63 0.05 2.17
CA PHE A 55 -10.25 -0.02 1.68
C PHE A 55 -10.11 0.72 0.35
N LEU A 56 -11.01 0.48 -0.61
CA LEU A 56 -10.95 1.15 -1.91
C LEU A 56 -11.03 2.68 -1.78
N LEU A 57 -11.93 3.16 -0.90
CA LEU A 57 -12.09 4.58 -0.59
C LEU A 57 -10.81 5.18 -0.02
N ILE A 58 -10.17 4.52 0.94
CA ILE A 58 -8.91 5.00 1.53
C ILE A 58 -7.77 4.94 0.50
N PHE A 59 -7.67 3.82 -0.21
CA PHE A 59 -6.60 3.51 -1.15
C PHE A 59 -6.54 4.48 -2.34
N LEU A 60 -7.67 4.72 -3.02
CA LEU A 60 -7.75 5.68 -4.11
C LEU A 60 -7.98 7.10 -3.62
N GLY A 61 -8.72 7.26 -2.52
CA GLY A 61 -8.98 8.56 -1.91
C GLY A 61 -7.71 9.28 -1.47
N ALA A 62 -6.69 8.55 -1.00
CA ALA A 62 -5.38 9.14 -0.69
C ALA A 62 -4.78 9.87 -1.89
N LEU A 63 -4.81 9.27 -3.10
CA LEU A 63 -4.29 9.91 -4.31
C LEU A 63 -5.12 11.13 -4.69
N VAL A 64 -6.45 10.98 -4.72
CA VAL A 64 -7.37 12.07 -5.11
C VAL A 64 -7.27 13.24 -4.14
N ALA A 65 -7.31 12.99 -2.83
CA ALA A 65 -7.20 14.03 -1.82
C ALA A 65 -5.86 14.76 -1.90
N THR A 66 -4.76 14.03 -2.11
CA THR A 66 -3.43 14.63 -2.28
C THR A 66 -3.36 15.50 -3.54
N GLY A 67 -3.94 15.04 -4.66
CA GLY A 67 -3.99 15.82 -5.90
C GLY A 67 -4.85 17.09 -5.77
N VAL A 68 -6.01 16.99 -5.13
CA VAL A 68 -6.86 18.16 -4.85
C VAL A 68 -6.16 19.13 -3.90
N ALA A 69 -5.47 18.63 -2.88
CA ALA A 69 -4.65 19.47 -2.01
C ALA A 69 -3.56 20.19 -2.79
N ALA A 70 -2.82 19.50 -3.67
CA ALA A 70 -1.79 20.11 -4.50
C ALA A 70 -2.35 21.27 -5.36
N VAL A 71 -3.50 21.08 -6.01
CA VAL A 71 -4.16 22.14 -6.81
C VAL A 71 -4.60 23.32 -5.93
N GLN A 72 -5.15 23.05 -4.74
CA GLN A 72 -5.62 24.10 -3.83
C GLN A 72 -4.49 24.89 -3.17
N HIS A 73 -3.27 24.34 -3.16
CA HIS A 73 -2.07 24.96 -2.60
C HIS A 73 -1.06 25.30 -3.69
N ASP A 74 -1.56 25.69 -4.86
CA ASP A 74 -0.79 26.26 -5.97
C ASP A 74 0.42 25.38 -6.39
N PHE A 75 0.22 24.07 -6.35
CA PHE A 75 1.22 23.04 -6.67
C PHE A 75 2.49 23.14 -5.82
N GLU A 76 2.33 23.36 -4.51
CA GLU A 76 3.43 23.33 -3.55
C GLU A 76 4.31 22.06 -3.75
N PRO A 77 5.65 22.20 -3.81
CA PRO A 77 6.53 21.10 -4.20
C PRO A 77 6.42 19.83 -3.35
N ALA A 78 6.21 19.93 -2.03
CA ALA A 78 6.05 18.75 -1.19
C ALA A 78 4.73 18.00 -1.47
N LEU A 79 3.65 18.69 -1.85
CA LEU A 79 2.40 18.05 -2.30
C LEU A 79 2.54 17.38 -3.66
N ILE A 80 3.30 17.95 -4.60
CA ILE A 80 3.65 17.27 -5.85
C ILE A 80 4.44 15.99 -5.56
N ALA A 81 5.45 16.08 -4.69
CA ALA A 81 6.25 14.93 -4.30
C ALA A 81 5.39 13.85 -3.64
N ALA A 82 4.52 14.23 -2.70
CA ALA A 82 3.57 13.31 -2.05
C ALA A 82 2.68 12.59 -3.08
N PHE A 83 2.12 13.34 -4.03
CA PHE A 83 1.27 12.79 -5.09
C PHE A 83 2.03 11.78 -5.96
N LEU A 84 3.21 12.13 -6.46
CA LEU A 84 4.01 11.27 -7.34
C LEU A 84 4.50 10.00 -6.62
N LEU A 85 4.95 10.12 -5.37
CA LEU A 85 5.38 9.00 -4.55
C LEU A 85 4.22 8.04 -4.25
N TYR A 86 3.04 8.57 -3.95
CA TYR A 86 1.86 7.75 -3.75
C TYR A 86 1.36 7.12 -5.05
N ALA A 87 1.41 7.85 -6.18
CA ALA A 87 1.13 7.30 -7.51
C ALA A 87 2.06 6.14 -7.86
N ALA A 88 3.36 6.24 -7.54
CA ALA A 88 4.30 5.13 -7.70
C ALA A 88 3.89 3.91 -6.85
N THR A 89 3.42 4.13 -5.62
CA THR A 89 2.88 3.06 -4.75
C THR A 89 1.69 2.34 -5.40
N LEU A 90 0.77 3.10 -6.01
CA LEU A 90 -0.36 2.53 -6.74
C LEU A 90 0.09 1.77 -7.98
N LEU A 91 1.02 2.32 -8.76
CA LEU A 91 1.56 1.67 -9.95
C LEU A 91 2.19 0.31 -9.59
N ILE A 92 3.02 0.26 -8.55
CA ILE A 92 3.60 -1.00 -8.05
C ILE A 92 2.49 -1.97 -7.61
N THR A 93 1.45 -1.46 -6.94
CA THR A 93 0.33 -2.29 -6.50
C THR A 93 -0.39 -2.93 -7.69
N PHE A 94 -0.79 -2.13 -8.68
CA PHE A 94 -1.53 -2.62 -9.84
C PHE A 94 -0.67 -3.49 -10.78
N ALA A 95 0.58 -3.10 -11.03
CA ALA A 95 1.42 -3.77 -12.01
C ALA A 95 2.15 -5.00 -11.46
N LEU A 96 2.35 -5.11 -10.13
CA LEU A 96 3.23 -6.11 -9.55
C LEU A 96 2.53 -6.90 -8.43
N ASN A 97 2.04 -6.23 -7.39
CA ASN A 97 1.45 -6.95 -6.25
C ASN A 97 0.09 -7.60 -6.56
N ILE A 98 -0.79 -6.94 -7.32
CA ILE A 98 -2.08 -7.52 -7.71
C ILE A 98 -1.88 -8.76 -8.61
N PRO A 99 -1.02 -8.73 -9.65
CA PRO A 99 -0.71 -9.94 -10.42
C PRO A 99 -0.14 -11.08 -9.57
N LEU A 100 0.74 -10.79 -8.61
CA LEU A 100 1.24 -11.80 -7.66
C LEU A 100 0.11 -12.37 -6.79
N ASN A 101 -0.80 -11.53 -6.30
CA ASN A 101 -1.97 -11.94 -5.53
C ASN A 101 -2.93 -12.81 -6.35
N ASN A 102 -3.14 -12.50 -7.63
CA ASN A 102 -3.99 -13.29 -8.53
C ASN A 102 -3.38 -14.66 -8.80
N ARG A 103 -2.06 -14.73 -9.01
CA ARG A 103 -1.33 -16.01 -9.15
C ARG A 103 -1.41 -16.85 -7.87
N LEU A 104 -1.27 -16.21 -6.70
CA LEU A 104 -1.45 -16.89 -5.41
C LEU A 104 -2.87 -17.44 -5.27
N ALA A 105 -3.90 -16.67 -5.62
CA ALA A 105 -5.29 -17.07 -5.54
C ALA A 105 -5.64 -18.27 -6.44
N ALA A 106 -4.93 -18.43 -7.56
CA ALA A 106 -5.08 -19.57 -8.47
C ALA A 106 -4.27 -20.82 -8.05
N GLY A 107 -3.40 -20.72 -7.05
CA GLY A 107 -2.58 -21.84 -6.58
C GLY A 107 -3.34 -22.82 -5.68
N ASP A 108 -3.06 -24.12 -5.84
CA ASP A 108 -3.62 -25.18 -5.00
C ASP A 108 -2.86 -25.32 -3.68
N LEU A 109 -3.59 -25.56 -2.59
CA LEU A 109 -3.01 -25.85 -1.27
C LEU A 109 -2.32 -27.22 -1.21
N ALA A 110 -2.63 -28.15 -2.12
CA ALA A 110 -1.88 -29.40 -2.27
C ALA A 110 -0.41 -29.16 -2.65
N ASP A 111 -0.15 -28.09 -3.41
CA ASP A 111 1.19 -27.69 -3.89
C ASP A 111 1.73 -26.45 -3.16
N ALA A 112 1.33 -26.24 -1.90
CA ALA A 112 1.58 -25.01 -1.15
C ALA A 112 3.06 -24.59 -1.10
N SER A 113 4.01 -25.54 -1.09
CA SER A 113 5.44 -25.26 -1.13
C SER A 113 5.85 -24.49 -2.40
N ALA A 114 5.43 -24.97 -3.57
CA ALA A 114 5.77 -24.33 -4.85
C ALA A 114 5.04 -22.98 -5.01
N VAL A 115 3.78 -22.93 -4.57
CA VAL A 115 2.98 -21.69 -4.58
C VAL A 115 3.62 -20.62 -3.68
N ARG A 116 4.06 -21.00 -2.48
CA ARG A 116 4.78 -20.10 -1.56
C ARG A 116 6.06 -19.59 -2.17
N GLU A 117 6.90 -20.47 -2.72
CA GLU A 117 8.19 -20.09 -3.31
C GLU A 117 8.03 -19.06 -4.44
N ALA A 118 7.05 -19.27 -5.31
CA ALA A 118 6.75 -18.36 -6.42
C ALA A 118 6.17 -16.99 -5.98
N PHE A 119 5.61 -16.91 -4.77
CA PHE A 119 4.91 -15.72 -4.27
C PHE A 119 5.73 -14.90 -3.28
N LEU A 120 6.32 -15.54 -2.27
CA LEU A 120 6.69 -14.90 -1.01
C LEU A 120 7.75 -13.80 -1.19
N GLU A 121 8.91 -14.14 -1.75
CA GLU A 121 10.02 -13.20 -1.90
C GLU A 121 9.73 -12.08 -2.92
N PRO A 122 9.14 -12.36 -4.11
CA PRO A 122 8.70 -11.31 -5.02
C PRO A 122 7.69 -10.34 -4.36
N TRP A 123 6.73 -10.87 -3.60
CA TRP A 123 5.70 -10.05 -2.96
C TRP A 123 6.30 -9.16 -1.87
N ILE A 124 7.17 -9.71 -1.00
CA ILE A 124 7.83 -8.96 0.07
C ILE A 124 8.71 -7.86 -0.50
N ARG A 125 9.47 -8.14 -1.57
CA ARG A 125 10.29 -7.13 -2.25
C ARG A 125 9.45 -5.95 -2.70
N TRP A 126 8.37 -6.19 -3.45
CA TRP A 126 7.54 -5.11 -3.96
C TRP A 126 6.72 -4.41 -2.87
N ASN A 127 6.29 -5.13 -1.82
CA ASN A 127 5.69 -4.50 -0.66
C ASN A 127 6.66 -3.58 0.10
N THR A 128 7.94 -3.94 0.16
CA THR A 128 8.98 -3.09 0.75
C THR A 128 9.11 -1.78 -0.04
N VAL A 129 9.15 -1.84 -1.37
CA VAL A 129 9.16 -0.63 -2.21
C VAL A 129 7.90 0.21 -1.97
N ARG A 130 6.71 -0.40 -1.95
CA ARG A 130 5.45 0.30 -1.61
C ARG A 130 5.49 0.97 -0.24
N THR A 131 6.11 0.31 0.74
CA THR A 131 6.27 0.86 2.09
C THR A 131 7.13 2.12 2.04
N VAL A 132 8.28 2.07 1.37
CA VAL A 132 9.17 3.23 1.25
C VAL A 132 8.49 4.39 0.51
N THR A 133 7.85 4.12 -0.63
CA THR A 133 7.20 5.17 -1.43
C THR A 133 5.98 5.77 -0.72
N SER A 134 5.17 4.97 -0.03
CA SER A 134 4.02 5.48 0.73
C SER A 134 4.42 6.24 2.00
N VAL A 135 5.44 5.77 2.74
CA VAL A 135 5.97 6.49 3.89
C VAL A 135 6.57 7.83 3.46
N ALA A 136 7.34 7.85 2.37
CA ALA A 136 7.88 9.09 1.83
C ALA A 136 6.75 10.05 1.38
N ALA A 137 5.69 9.53 0.76
CA ALA A 137 4.52 10.34 0.40
C ALA A 137 3.83 10.94 1.64
N PHE A 138 3.64 10.13 2.69
CA PHE A 138 3.08 10.58 3.95
C PHE A 138 3.94 11.67 4.61
N LEU A 139 5.26 11.48 4.68
CA LEU A 139 6.18 12.47 5.25
C LEU A 139 6.18 13.79 4.46
N ALA A 140 6.12 13.73 3.12
CA ALA A 140 5.99 14.92 2.29
C ALA A 140 4.66 15.65 2.54
N GLY A 141 3.55 14.92 2.71
CA GLY A 141 2.26 15.49 3.10
C GLY A 141 2.27 16.13 4.49
N VAL A 142 2.91 15.48 5.48
CA VAL A 142 3.09 16.05 6.83
C VAL A 142 3.92 17.33 6.78
N TRP A 143 4.99 17.34 5.99
CA TRP A 143 5.82 18.52 5.78
C TRP A 143 5.02 19.67 5.17
N ALA A 144 4.23 19.40 4.13
CA ALA A 144 3.33 20.39 3.54
C ALA A 144 2.32 20.93 4.56
N LEU A 145 1.75 20.07 5.42
CA LEU A 145 0.82 20.47 6.47
C LEU A 145 1.48 21.32 7.56
N HIS A 146 2.73 21.03 7.92
CA HIS A 146 3.49 21.80 8.91
C HIS A 146 3.84 23.21 8.43
N GLN A 147 3.91 23.45 7.12
CA GLN A 147 4.23 24.76 6.54
C GLN A 147 3.01 25.71 6.44
N GLN A 148 1.81 25.23 6.77
CA GLN A 148 0.55 26.00 6.73
C GLN A 148 0.32 26.79 8.01
#